data_AF-A0A957D066-F1
#
_entry.id   AF-A0A957D066-F1
#
_cell.length_a   1.000
_cell.length_b   1.000
_cell.length_c   1.000
_cell.angle_alpha   90.00
_cell.angle_beta   90.00
_cell.angle_gamma   90.00
#
_symmetry.space_group_name_H-M   'P 1'
#
loop_
_entity.id
_entity.type
_entity.pdbx_description
1 polymer ?
#
loop_
_entity_poly.entity_id
_entity_poly.type
_entity_poly.pdbx_seq_one_letter_code
_entity_poly.pdbx_strand_id
1 'polypeptide(L)'
;GKPLTKISNPSRFCQLVLDSDSGRCACHASWRELAQQTDNTSVFAICHAGLQCTRAFIDVVGVPSAMLVAGQFYSSPPDPDQEAARIRPLAEKHHIDHLALQEAAAQITILDERKRHEITHWLDKAVKTFAEAGRERAKMFDRLRRIVEISSIN
;
A
#
# COMPACT_ATOMS: atom_id res chain seq x y z
N GLY A 1 6.72 8.06 -2.52
CA GLY A 1 6.32 7.73 -3.89
C GLY A 1 5.08 8.50 -4.33
N LYS A 2 4.64 8.28 -5.57
CA LYS A 2 3.32 8.63 -6.11
C LYS A 2 2.59 7.32 -6.42
N PRO A 3 1.28 7.17 -6.12
CA PRO A 3 0.55 5.97 -6.49
C PRO A 3 0.60 5.71 -8.00
N LEU A 4 0.97 4.49 -8.39
CA LEU A 4 1.02 4.06 -9.79
C LEU A 4 -0.33 3.49 -10.25
N THR A 5 -1.13 2.97 -9.32
CA THR A 5 -2.44 2.37 -9.58
C THR A 5 -3.50 3.01 -8.68
N LYS A 6 -4.77 2.79 -9.02
CA LYS A 6 -5.87 3.00 -8.07
C LYS A 6 -5.76 1.99 -6.93
N ILE A 7 -6.30 2.35 -5.78
CA ILE A 7 -6.41 1.45 -4.63
C ILE A 7 -7.48 0.41 -4.93
N SER A 8 -7.13 -0.85 -4.76
CA SER A 8 -8.05 -1.97 -4.99
C SER A 8 -8.75 -2.33 -3.69
N ASN A 9 -10.07 -2.49 -3.75
CA ASN A 9 -10.91 -2.96 -2.64
C ASN A 9 -10.63 -2.25 -1.30
N PRO A 10 -10.64 -0.90 -1.24
CA PRO A 10 -10.52 -0.20 0.04
C PRO A 10 -11.66 -0.62 0.97
N SER A 11 -11.38 -0.77 2.26
CA SER A 11 -12.44 -0.91 3.26
C SER A 11 -13.34 0.33 3.23
N ARG A 12 -14.59 0.20 3.71
CA ARG A 12 -15.50 1.36 3.80
C ARG A 12 -14.87 2.52 4.59
N PHE A 13 -14.16 2.19 5.67
CA PHE A 13 -13.42 3.14 6.48
C PHE A 13 -12.37 3.90 5.67
N CYS A 14 -11.50 3.18 4.95
CA CYS A 14 -10.47 3.83 4.14
C CYS A 14 -11.04 4.56 2.93
N GLN A 15 -12.15 4.10 2.36
CA GLN A 15 -12.86 4.83 1.31
C GLN A 15 -13.32 6.21 1.82
N LEU A 16 -13.94 6.29 3.00
CA LEU A 16 -14.33 7.57 3.62
C LEU A 16 -13.13 8.53 3.76
N VAL A 17 -11.99 8.01 4.19
CA VAL A 17 -10.76 8.81 4.33
C VAL A 17 -10.22 9.27 2.97
N LEU A 18 -10.28 8.41 1.94
CA LEU A 18 -9.79 8.71 0.59
C LEU A 18 -10.69 9.67 -0.19
N ASP A 19 -11.99 9.70 0.14
CA ASP A 19 -12.96 10.63 -0.45
C ASP A 19 -12.70 12.08 -0.02
N SER A 20 -12.08 12.28 1.16
CA SER A 20 -11.58 13.58 1.61
C SER A 20 -10.25 13.93 0.94
N ASP A 21 -10.11 15.16 0.46
CA ASP A 21 -8.85 15.66 -0.12
C ASP A 21 -7.69 15.61 0.88
N SER A 22 -7.93 16.05 2.12
CA SER A 22 -6.90 16.05 3.15
C SER A 22 -6.59 14.63 3.63
N GLY A 23 -7.60 13.76 3.71
CA GLY A 23 -7.42 12.34 4.06
C GLY A 23 -6.62 11.58 3.00
N ARG A 24 -6.92 11.79 1.72
CA ARG A 24 -6.15 11.23 0.60
C ARG A 24 -4.69 11.70 0.58
N CYS A 25 -4.46 12.99 0.85
CA CYS A 25 -3.11 13.51 1.03
C CYS A 25 -2.38 12.83 2.19
N ALA A 26 -3.05 12.59 3.32
CA ALA A 26 -2.47 11.89 4.47
C ALA A 26 -2.19 10.41 4.16
N CYS A 27 -3.07 9.71 3.42
CA CYS A 27 -2.80 8.37 2.89
C CYS A 27 -1.51 8.34 2.07
N HIS A 28 -1.38 9.26 1.11
CA HIS A 28 -0.21 9.33 0.24
C HIS A 28 1.08 9.68 1.00
N ALA A 29 0.99 10.55 2.02
CA ALA A 29 2.11 10.87 2.89
C ALA A 29 2.57 9.63 3.68
N SER A 30 1.64 8.91 4.30
CA SER A 30 1.91 7.68 5.04
C SER A 30 2.57 6.60 4.16
N TRP A 31 2.12 6.42 2.91
CA TRP A 31 2.77 5.49 1.98
C TRP A 31 4.14 6.00 1.49
N ARG A 32 4.35 7.31 1.41
CA ARG A 32 5.65 7.88 1.06
C ARG A 32 6.67 7.64 2.17
N GLU A 33 6.28 7.85 3.42
CA GLU A 33 7.10 7.54 4.60
C GLU A 33 7.42 6.04 4.65
N LEU A 34 6.42 5.20 4.43
CA LEU A 34 6.59 3.75 4.39
C LEU A 34 7.58 3.31 3.29
N ALA A 35 7.59 3.97 2.14
CA ALA A 35 8.53 3.71 1.04
C ALA A 35 9.97 4.20 1.33
N GLN A 36 10.17 5.09 2.30
CA GLN A 36 11.50 5.59 2.68
C GLN A 36 12.20 4.69 3.69
N GLN A 37 11.47 3.73 4.30
CA GLN A 37 12.05 2.76 5.21
C GLN A 37 12.89 1.75 4.41
N THR A 38 14.19 1.69 4.72
CA THR A 38 15.18 0.92 3.95
C THR A 38 15.26 -0.56 4.34
N ASP A 39 14.49 -0.99 5.34
CA ASP A 39 14.42 -2.41 5.69
C ASP A 39 13.72 -3.18 4.56
N ASN A 40 14.47 -4.12 3.99
CA ASN A 40 14.05 -4.97 2.87
C ASN A 40 13.15 -6.14 3.29
N THR A 41 12.87 -6.28 4.58
CA THR A 41 11.89 -7.26 5.08
C THR A 41 10.48 -6.68 5.03
N SER A 42 9.47 -7.53 4.84
CA SER A 42 8.07 -7.13 4.90
C SER A 42 7.73 -6.69 6.33
N VAL A 43 7.68 -5.38 6.55
CA VAL A 43 7.38 -4.77 7.85
C VAL A 43 5.89 -4.44 7.92
N PHE A 44 5.25 -4.86 9.01
CA PHE A 44 3.94 -4.32 9.38
C PHE A 44 4.12 -2.91 9.93
N ALA A 45 3.52 -1.93 9.28
CA ALA A 45 3.53 -0.52 9.66
C ALA A 45 2.12 -0.04 9.98
N ILE A 46 2.02 0.92 10.88
CA ILE A 46 0.77 1.61 11.20
C ILE A 46 0.65 2.83 10.30
N CYS A 47 -0.47 2.97 9.61
CA CYS A 47 -0.73 4.13 8.76
C CYS A 47 -1.19 5.34 9.60
N HIS A 48 -1.29 6.52 8.96
CA HIS A 48 -1.78 7.74 9.62
C HIS A 48 -3.15 7.61 10.30
N ALA A 49 -3.99 6.67 9.84
CA ALA A 49 -5.30 6.40 10.41
C ALA A 49 -5.26 5.37 11.55
N GLY A 50 -4.10 4.85 11.94
CA GLY A 50 -3.96 3.87 13.03
C GLY A 50 -4.22 2.41 12.63
N LEU A 51 -4.32 2.11 11.34
CA LEU A 51 -4.50 0.73 10.84
C LEU A 51 -3.18 0.13 10.40
N GLN A 52 -3.05 -1.18 10.52
CA GLN A 52 -1.86 -1.88 10.03
C GLN A 52 -1.91 -2.10 8.52
N CYS A 53 -0.72 -2.04 7.92
CA CYS A 53 -0.45 -2.40 6.54
C CYS A 53 0.92 -3.06 6.46
N THR A 54 1.17 -3.78 5.38
CA THR A 54 2.47 -4.36 5.05
C THR A 54 2.87 -3.92 3.65
N ARG A 55 4.17 -3.99 3.35
CA ARG A 55 4.73 -3.60 2.06
C ARG A 55 5.76 -4.60 1.57
N ALA A 56 5.93 -4.64 0.26
CA ALA A 56 7.07 -5.28 -0.39
C ALA A 56 7.52 -4.44 -1.59
N PHE A 57 8.82 -4.42 -1.86
CA PHE A 57 9.39 -3.72 -3.00
C PHE A 57 9.37 -4.59 -4.27
N ILE A 58 9.17 -3.94 -5.41
CA ILE A 58 9.25 -4.54 -6.73
C ILE A 58 10.57 -4.08 -7.36
N ASP A 59 11.52 -5.01 -7.43
CA ASP A 59 12.84 -4.78 -8.02
C ASP A 59 12.87 -5.26 -9.46
N VAL A 60 13.06 -4.33 -10.39
CA VAL A 60 13.23 -4.63 -11.81
C VAL A 60 14.69 -4.38 -12.17
N VAL A 61 15.41 -5.46 -12.49
CA VAL A 61 16.86 -5.40 -12.85
C VAL A 61 17.71 -4.78 -11.73
N GLY A 62 17.43 -5.12 -10.47
CA GLY A 62 18.21 -4.66 -9.32
C GLY A 62 17.96 -3.22 -8.88
N VAL A 63 16.95 -2.54 -9.44
CA VAL A 63 16.52 -1.19 -9.04
C VAL A 63 15.13 -1.26 -8.41
N PRO A 64 14.95 -0.81 -7.14
CA PRO A 64 13.64 -0.66 -6.53
C PRO A 64 12.80 0.32 -7.33
N SER A 65 11.87 -0.22 -8.11
CA SER A 65 11.12 0.55 -9.11
C SER A 65 9.73 0.92 -8.62
N ALA A 66 9.17 0.12 -7.71
CA ALA A 66 7.86 0.35 -7.12
C ALA A 66 7.75 -0.35 -5.76
N MET A 67 6.69 -0.03 -5.02
CA MET A 67 6.32 -0.68 -3.76
C MET A 67 4.86 -1.10 -3.85
N LEU A 68 4.57 -2.34 -3.48
CA LEU A 68 3.22 -2.83 -3.30
C LEU A 68 2.87 -2.73 -1.81
N VAL A 69 1.72 -2.14 -1.51
CA VAL A 69 1.18 -2.00 -0.14
C VAL A 69 -0.08 -2.83 -0.05
N ALA A 70 -0.19 -3.63 1.01
CA ALA A 70 -1.39 -4.40 1.32
C ALA A 70 -1.84 -4.15 2.75
N GLY A 71 -3.15 -4.13 2.99
CA GLY A 71 -3.70 -4.16 4.33
C GLY A 71 -4.84 -3.19 4.55
N GLN A 72 -4.73 -2.45 5.66
CA GLN A 72 -5.78 -1.75 6.43
C GLN A 72 -6.61 -2.74 7.25
N PHE A 73 -6.01 -3.24 8.31
CA PHE A 73 -6.62 -4.17 9.26
C PHE A 73 -6.11 -3.90 10.68
N TYR A 74 -6.71 -4.58 11.65
CA TYR A 74 -6.17 -4.68 13.01
C TYR A 74 -5.46 -6.01 13.26
N SER A 75 -4.38 -6.02 14.05
CA SER A 75 -3.71 -7.24 14.52
C SER A 75 -4.46 -7.98 15.63
N SER A 76 -5.33 -7.25 16.32
CA SER A 76 -6.09 -7.67 17.49
C SER A 76 -7.34 -6.79 17.57
N PRO A 77 -8.42 -7.24 18.24
CA PRO A 77 -9.55 -6.35 18.52
C PRO A 77 -9.07 -5.04 19.16
N PRO A 78 -9.48 -3.87 18.65
CA PRO A 78 -9.10 -2.61 19.26
C PRO A 78 -9.85 -2.44 20.59
N ASP A 79 -9.24 -1.70 21.52
CA ASP A 79 -9.94 -1.21 22.69
C ASP A 79 -10.98 -0.15 22.27
N PRO A 80 -12.26 -0.27 22.65
CA PRO A 80 -13.32 0.62 22.16
C PRO A 80 -13.08 2.10 22.48
N ASP A 81 -12.55 2.39 23.67
CA ASP A 81 -12.32 3.77 24.11
C ASP A 81 -11.14 4.39 23.36
N GLN A 82 -10.06 3.64 23.18
CA GLN A 82 -8.92 4.07 22.36
C GLN A 82 -9.30 4.23 20.88
N GLU A 83 -10.13 3.34 20.35
CA GLU A 83 -10.63 3.43 18.98
C GLU A 83 -11.47 4.69 18.78
N ALA A 84 -12.43 4.94 19.67
CA ALA A 84 -13.25 6.16 19.63
C ALA A 84 -12.41 7.44 19.77
N ALA A 85 -11.43 7.43 20.69
CA ALA A 85 -10.51 8.54 20.91
C ALA A 85 -9.60 8.81 19.69
N ARG A 86 -9.34 7.81 18.84
CA ARG A 86 -8.60 7.98 17.58
C ARG A 86 -9.51 8.40 16.42
N ILE A 87 -10.71 7.85 16.32
CA ILE A 87 -11.63 8.12 15.20
C ILE A 87 -12.12 9.57 15.22
N ARG A 88 -12.44 10.09 16.41
CA ARG A 88 -12.93 11.47 16.55
C ARG A 88 -12.00 12.54 15.96
N PRO A 89 -10.72 12.64 16.39
CA PRO A 89 -9.81 13.62 15.82
C PRO A 89 -9.50 13.34 14.34
N LEU A 90 -9.54 12.08 13.89
CA LEU A 90 -9.35 11.75 12.47
C LEU A 90 -10.50 12.30 11.61
N ALA A 91 -11.75 12.11 12.07
CA ALA A 91 -12.94 12.63 11.40
C ALA A 91 -12.91 14.17 11.34
N GLU A 92 -12.63 14.81 12.47
CA GLU A 92 -12.53 16.28 12.56
C GLU A 92 -11.43 16.83 11.63
N LYS A 93 -10.22 16.27 11.72
CA LYS A 93 -9.06 16.69 10.91
C LYS A 93 -9.31 16.60 9.41
N HIS A 94 -10.09 15.61 8.98
CA HIS A 94 -10.33 15.32 7.57
C HIS A 94 -11.72 15.74 7.08
N HIS A 95 -12.51 16.39 7.93
CA HIS A 95 -13.89 16.81 7.65
C HIS A 95 -14.78 15.65 7.17
N ILE A 96 -14.66 14.50 7.83
CA ILE A 96 -15.44 13.29 7.54
C ILE A 96 -16.56 13.21 8.58
N ASP A 97 -17.73 12.70 8.18
CA ASP A 97 -18.80 12.40 9.13
C ASP A 97 -18.33 11.39 10.18
N HIS A 98 -18.35 11.83 11.44
CA HIS A 98 -17.83 11.05 12.57
C HIS A 98 -18.57 9.72 12.76
N LEU A 99 -19.91 9.74 12.69
CA LEU A 99 -20.73 8.56 12.93
C LEU A 99 -20.51 7.53 11.82
N ALA A 100 -20.51 7.96 10.56
CA ALA A 100 -20.22 7.10 9.42
C ALA A 100 -18.81 6.49 9.50
N LEU A 101 -17.81 7.27 9.94
CA LEU A 101 -16.45 6.76 10.11
C LEU A 101 -16.34 5.76 11.27
N GLN A 102 -17.06 6.00 12.37
CA GLN A 102 -17.13 5.08 13.51
C GLN A 102 -17.82 3.77 13.15
N GLU A 103 -18.97 3.82 12.46
CA GLU A 103 -19.68 2.64 11.96
C GLU A 103 -18.81 1.82 10.99
N ALA A 104 -18.08 2.51 10.11
CA ALA A 104 -17.17 1.86 9.18
C ALA A 104 -15.97 1.23 9.88
N ALA A 105 -15.50 1.79 11.00
CA ALA A 105 -14.38 1.24 11.77
C ALA A 105 -14.73 -0.10 12.42
N ALA A 106 -15.97 -0.25 12.91
CA ALA A 106 -16.46 -1.51 13.47
C ALA A 106 -16.47 -2.68 12.47
N GLN A 107 -16.36 -2.40 11.17
CA GLN A 107 -16.31 -3.39 10.08
C GLN A 107 -14.89 -3.70 9.62
N ILE A 108 -13.86 -3.10 10.22
CA ILE A 108 -12.47 -3.34 9.84
C ILE A 108 -12.08 -4.77 10.21
N THR A 109 -11.52 -5.48 9.22
CA THR A 109 -11.05 -6.85 9.40
C THR A 109 -9.96 -6.93 10.45
N ILE A 110 -10.04 -7.94 11.32
CA ILE A 110 -8.98 -8.32 12.24
C ILE A 110 -8.22 -9.51 11.65
N LEU A 111 -6.90 -9.38 11.49
CA LEU A 111 -6.02 -10.44 11.01
C LEU A 111 -5.23 -11.04 12.16
N ASP A 112 -5.52 -12.30 12.46
CA ASP A 112 -4.70 -13.14 13.33
C ASP A 112 -3.30 -13.38 12.73
N GLU A 113 -2.41 -13.98 13.53
CA GLU A 113 -1.03 -14.24 13.12
C GLU A 113 -0.92 -15.10 11.85
N ARG A 114 -1.78 -16.10 11.70
CA ARG A 114 -1.78 -16.97 10.52
C ARG A 114 -2.12 -16.17 9.26
N LYS A 115 -3.18 -15.35 9.30
CA LYS A 115 -3.58 -14.50 8.17
C LYS A 115 -2.53 -13.43 7.87
N ARG A 116 -1.83 -12.92 8.88
CA ARG A 116 -0.68 -12.01 8.70
C ARG A 116 0.49 -12.69 7.97
N HIS A 117 0.79 -13.95 8.30
CA HIS A 117 1.78 -14.71 7.54
C HIS A 117 1.32 -14.95 6.10
N GLU A 118 0.05 -15.29 5.90
CA GLU A 118 -0.51 -15.51 4.56
C GLU A 118 -0.45 -14.24 3.69
N ILE A 119 -0.88 -13.09 4.20
CA ILE A 119 -0.85 -11.84 3.41
C ILE A 119 0.58 -11.45 3.02
N THR A 120 1.55 -11.65 3.91
CA THR A 120 2.97 -11.42 3.60
C THR A 120 3.46 -12.38 2.52
N HIS A 121 3.12 -13.66 2.61
CA HIS A 121 3.46 -14.65 1.58
C HIS A 121 2.85 -14.30 0.20
N TRP A 122 1.57 -13.91 0.18
CA TRP A 122 0.89 -13.49 -1.05
C TRP A 122 1.50 -12.21 -1.63
N LEU A 123 1.87 -11.27 -0.78
CA LEU A 123 2.52 -10.03 -1.18
C LEU A 123 3.88 -10.31 -1.84
N ASP A 124 4.70 -11.18 -1.23
CA ASP A 124 5.99 -11.61 -1.79
C ASP A 124 5.83 -12.28 -3.15
N LYS A 125 4.81 -13.12 -3.30
CA LYS A 125 4.50 -13.77 -4.58
C LYS A 125 4.09 -12.74 -5.64
N ALA A 126 3.22 -11.80 -5.29
CA ALA A 126 2.76 -10.75 -6.20
C ALA A 126 3.91 -9.88 -6.68
N VAL A 127 4.80 -9.42 -5.79
CA VAL A 127 5.95 -8.58 -6.20
C VAL A 127 6.93 -9.35 -7.09
N LYS A 128 7.15 -10.66 -6.84
CA LYS A 128 7.97 -11.52 -7.70
C LYS A 128 7.39 -11.61 -9.11
N THR A 129 6.07 -11.82 -9.22
CA THR A 129 5.38 -11.85 -10.52
C THR A 129 5.51 -10.51 -11.26
N PHE A 130 5.31 -9.38 -10.57
CA PHE A 130 5.50 -8.05 -11.19
C PHE A 130 6.96 -7.83 -11.62
N ALA A 131 7.92 -8.26 -10.81
CA ALA A 131 9.34 -8.15 -11.14
C ALA A 131 9.73 -9.01 -12.35
N GLU A 132 9.18 -10.23 -12.48
CA GLU A 132 9.36 -11.10 -13.65
C GLU A 132 8.82 -10.46 -14.92
N ALA A 133 7.56 -10.01 -14.90
CA ALA A 133 6.94 -9.32 -16.03
C ALA A 133 7.73 -8.05 -16.42
N GLY A 134 8.21 -7.29 -15.42
CA GLY A 134 9.08 -6.14 -15.64
C GLY A 134 10.40 -6.49 -16.33
N ARG A 135 11.06 -7.57 -15.89
CA ARG A 135 12.32 -8.06 -16.50
C ARG A 135 12.13 -8.54 -17.93
N GLU A 136 11.03 -9.25 -18.22
CA GLU A 136 10.72 -9.70 -19.58
C GLU A 136 10.53 -8.52 -20.54
N ARG A 137 9.77 -7.51 -20.10
CA ARG A 137 9.55 -6.29 -20.87
C ARG A 137 10.85 -5.52 -21.10
N ALA A 138 11.71 -5.39 -20.09
CA ALA A 138 13.01 -4.75 -20.22
C ALA A 138 13.90 -5.46 -21.26
N LYS A 139 13.99 -6.80 -21.20
CA LYS A 139 14.74 -7.61 -22.17
C LYS A 139 14.25 -7.42 -23.61
N MET A 140 12.94 -7.32 -23.81
CA MET A 140 12.35 -7.07 -25.13
C MET A 140 12.76 -5.69 -25.68
N PHE A 141 12.69 -4.64 -24.85
CA PHE A 141 13.11 -3.30 -25.26
C PHE A 141 14.60 -3.20 -25.56
N ASP A 142 15.46 -3.88 -24.79
CA ASP A 142 16.89 -3.91 -25.06
C ASP A 142 17.22 -4.56 -26.41
N ARG A 143 16.49 -5.62 -26.79
CA ARG A 143 16.62 -6.24 -28.12
C ARG A 143 16.21 -5.28 -29.22
N LEU A 144 15.09 -4.58 -29.07
CA LEU A 144 14.62 -3.58 -30.05
C LEU A 144 15.62 -2.43 -30.21
N ARG A 145 16.18 -1.91 -29.11
CA ARG A 145 17.22 -0.88 -29.15
C ARG A 145 18.44 -1.30 -29.96
N ARG A 146 18.95 -2.52 -29.72
CA ARG A 146 20.10 -3.04 -30.47
C ARG A 146 19.83 -3.17 -31.97
N ILE A 147 18.61 -3.55 -32.37
CA ILE A 147 18.23 -3.63 -33.79
C ILE A 147 18.27 -2.23 -34.44
N VAL A 148 17.77 -1.21 -33.74
CA VAL A 148 17.78 0.18 -34.23
C VAL A 148 19.21 0.71 -34.32
N GLU A 149 20.06 0.45 -33.33
CA GLU A 149 21.47 0.84 -33.34
C GLU A 149 22.25 0.24 -34.52
N ILE A 150 22.03 -1.05 -34.83
CA ILE A 150 22.66 -1.71 -35.99
C ILE A 150 22.13 -1.14 -37.30
N SER A 151 20.83 -0.81 -37.37
CA SER A 151 20.20 -0.28 -38.57
C SER A 151 20.53 1.18 -38.86
N SER A 152 21.06 1.92 -37.88
CA SER A 152 21.42 3.34 -37.99
C SER A 152 22.88 3.57 -38.40
N ILE A 153 23.66 2.50 -38.57
CA ILE A 153 25.08 2.51 -38.96
C ILE A 153 25.26 2.16 -40.46
N ASN A 154 24.17 1.88 -41.19
CA ASN A 154 24.11 1.77 -42.65
C ASN A 154 23.35 2.93 -43.26
#